data_AF-A0A164GRP2-F1
#
_entry.id   AF-A0A164GRP2-F1
#
_cell.length_a   1.000
_cell.length_b   1.000
_cell.length_c   1.000
_cell.angle_alpha   90.00
_cell.angle_beta   90.00
_cell.angle_gamma   90.00
#
_symmetry.space_group_name_H-M   'P 1'
#
loop_
_entity.id
_entity.type
_entity.pdbx_description
1 polymer ?
#
loop_
_entity_poly.entity_id
_entity_poly.type
_entity_poly.pdbx_seq_one_letter_code
_entity_poly.pdbx_strand_id
1 'polypeptide(L)'
;MYKALVRSRIDYGIMVAGTSSQNRQRQLEAIQNGIMRIILGTPQSTPIKEMLLELDLQPISTRKTWLGGRYLIRIEKQPNHPMFQPCYNLRRNPTNWKPNNTPALKLATAHTIMAGLELFREDFNAQRNEPPPWSEIPIIIDYLHISKRDAQSNQTRARALFYE
;
A
#
# COMPACT_ATOMS: atom_id res chain seq x y z
N MET A 1 0.26 9.07 -16.91
CA MET A 1 -0.60 10.04 -16.19
C MET A 1 -1.79 9.39 -15.46
N TYR A 2 -2.65 8.62 -16.16
CA TYR A 2 -3.84 7.98 -15.53
C TYR A 2 -3.54 7.11 -14.31
N LYS A 3 -2.59 6.16 -14.40
CA LYS A 3 -2.19 5.27 -13.29
C LYS A 3 -1.78 6.07 -12.03
N ALA A 4 -1.00 7.14 -12.21
CA ALA A 4 -0.44 7.91 -11.11
C ALA A 4 -1.45 8.86 -10.43
N LEU A 5 -2.34 9.51 -11.20
CA LEU A 5 -3.22 10.57 -10.67
C LEU A 5 -4.64 10.10 -10.40
N VAL A 6 -5.25 9.39 -11.36
CA VAL A 6 -6.66 9.01 -11.29
C VAL A 6 -6.80 7.65 -10.61
N ARG A 7 -6.04 6.66 -11.08
CA ARG A 7 -6.17 5.29 -10.57
C ARG A 7 -5.76 5.19 -9.10
N SER A 8 -4.71 5.90 -8.68
CA SER A 8 -4.27 5.97 -7.28
C SER A 8 -5.38 6.47 -6.35
N ARG A 9 -6.14 7.50 -6.75
CA ARG A 9 -7.29 8.03 -5.99
C ARG A 9 -8.46 7.05 -5.94
N ILE A 10 -8.76 6.39 -7.07
CA ILE A 10 -9.79 5.35 -7.14
C ILE A 10 -9.45 4.17 -6.21
N ASP A 11 -8.20 3.69 -6.29
CA ASP A 11 -7.71 2.57 -5.48
C ASP A 11 -7.80 2.86 -3.98
N TYR A 12 -7.51 4.10 -3.57
CA TYR A 12 -7.68 4.53 -2.17
C TYR A 12 -9.16 4.61 -1.78
N GLY A 13 -9.98 5.34 -2.56
CA GLY A 13 -11.37 5.59 -2.21
C GLY A 13 -12.22 4.32 -2.16
N ILE A 14 -11.95 3.35 -3.03
CA ILE A 14 -12.73 2.12 -3.06
C ILE A 14 -12.51 1.21 -1.83
N MET A 15 -11.34 1.31 -1.19
CA MET A 15 -11.09 0.59 0.06
C MET A 15 -11.95 1.11 1.20
N VAL A 16 -12.13 2.44 1.28
CA VAL A 16 -12.95 3.10 2.30
C VAL A 16 -14.43 2.80 2.10
N ALA A 17 -14.88 2.73 0.84
CA ALA A 17 -16.28 2.47 0.52
C ALA A 17 -16.75 1.04 0.84
N GLY A 18 -15.85 0.09 1.11
CA GLY A 18 -16.19 -1.28 1.50
C GLY A 18 -16.77 -2.15 0.38
N THR A 19 -17.59 -3.11 0.78
CA THR A 19 -18.24 -4.13 -0.05
C THR A 19 -19.66 -3.73 -0.50
N SER A 20 -20.11 -2.54 -0.10
CA SER A 20 -21.51 -2.12 -0.08
C SER A 20 -22.02 -1.43 -1.34
N SER A 21 -21.15 -1.21 -2.33
CA SER A 21 -21.45 -0.26 -3.39
C SER A 21 -21.13 -0.81 -4.77
N GLN A 22 -21.65 -2.00 -5.09
CA GLN A 22 -21.52 -2.57 -6.43
C GLN A 22 -21.92 -1.57 -7.52
N ASN A 23 -22.95 -0.74 -7.27
CA ASN A 23 -23.36 0.34 -8.18
C ASN A 23 -22.29 1.44 -8.32
N ARG A 24 -21.73 1.95 -7.22
CA ARG A 24 -20.66 2.97 -7.28
C ARG A 24 -19.40 2.41 -7.95
N GLN A 25 -19.10 1.14 -7.70
CA GLN A 25 -17.99 0.46 -8.34
C GLN A 25 -18.20 0.33 -9.86
N ARG A 26 -19.41 -0.03 -10.30
CA ARG A 26 -19.76 -0.06 -11.74
C ARG A 26 -19.63 1.33 -12.39
N GLN A 27 -20.04 2.38 -11.69
CA GLN A 27 -19.88 3.76 -12.17
C GLN A 27 -18.40 4.13 -12.34
N LEU A 28 -17.56 3.78 -11.36
CA LEU A 28 -16.11 3.98 -11.47
C LEU A 28 -15.50 3.17 -12.62
N GLU A 29 -15.96 1.93 -12.83
CA GLU A 29 -15.51 1.09 -13.95
C GLU A 29 -15.92 1.71 -15.29
N ALA A 30 -17.12 2.28 -15.40
CA ALA A 30 -17.57 2.99 -16.59
C ALA A 30 -16.68 4.22 -16.90
N ILE A 31 -16.34 5.02 -15.88
CA ILE A 31 -15.42 6.16 -16.01
C ILE A 31 -14.03 5.68 -16.47
N GLN A 32 -13.48 4.64 -15.83
CA GLN A 32 -12.20 4.06 -16.25
C GLN A 32 -12.25 3.61 -17.71
N ASN A 33 -13.30 2.91 -18.14
CA ASN A 33 -13.46 2.45 -19.52
C ASN A 33 -13.48 3.62 -20.51
N GLY A 34 -14.17 4.73 -20.19
CA GLY A 34 -14.15 5.95 -20.99
C GLY A 34 -12.75 6.54 -21.12
N ILE A 35 -12.01 6.62 -20.01
CA ILE A 35 -10.63 7.14 -20.01
C ILE A 35 -9.70 6.24 -20.82
N MET A 36 -9.83 4.91 -20.71
CA MET A 36 -9.01 3.97 -21.50
C MET A 36 -9.23 4.17 -23.01
N ARG A 37 -10.48 4.39 -23.44
CA ARG A 37 -10.79 4.69 -24.85
C ARG A 37 -10.16 5.99 -25.32
N ILE A 38 -10.17 7.04 -24.48
CA ILE A 38 -9.52 8.32 -24.80
C ILE A 38 -8.00 8.14 -24.93
N ILE A 39 -7.38 7.36 -24.03
CA ILE A 39 -5.94 7.10 -24.07
C ILE A 39 -5.54 6.31 -25.32
N LEU A 40 -6.30 5.27 -25.66
CA LEU A 40 -6.00 4.39 -26.79
C LEU A 40 -6.51 4.91 -28.14
N GLY A 41 -7.39 5.92 -28.15
CA GLY A 41 -8.06 6.41 -29.37
C GLY A 41 -9.01 5.37 -30.00
N THR A 42 -9.56 4.45 -29.21
CA THR A 42 -10.35 3.32 -29.71
C THR A 42 -11.86 3.59 -29.75
N PRO A 43 -12.61 3.01 -30.70
CA PRO A 43 -14.06 3.14 -30.77
C PRO A 43 -14.75 2.48 -29.56
N GLN A 44 -16.04 2.78 -29.35
CA GLN A 44 -16.83 2.21 -28.25
C GLN A 44 -17.04 0.69 -28.37
N SER A 45 -16.95 0.14 -29.58
CA SER A 45 -17.07 -1.29 -29.85
C SER A 45 -15.88 -2.11 -29.35
N THR A 46 -14.72 -1.49 -29.10
CA THR A 46 -13.53 -2.22 -28.65
C THR A 46 -13.80 -2.91 -27.30
N PRO A 47 -13.51 -4.21 -27.16
CA PRO A 47 -13.76 -4.95 -25.93
C PRO A 47 -12.95 -4.41 -24.75
N ILE A 48 -13.56 -4.37 -23.56
CA ILE A 48 -12.92 -3.82 -22.35
C ILE A 48 -11.70 -4.65 -21.93
N LYS A 49 -11.75 -5.97 -22.10
CA LYS A 49 -10.64 -6.87 -21.71
C LYS A 49 -9.37 -6.58 -22.51
N GLU A 50 -9.51 -6.35 -23.82
CA GLU A 50 -8.39 -5.98 -24.69
C GLU A 50 -7.77 -4.65 -24.25
N MET A 51 -8.60 -3.62 -24.00
CA MET A 51 -8.09 -2.33 -23.52
C MET A 51 -7.38 -2.43 -22.16
N LEU A 52 -7.89 -3.26 -21.26
CA LEU A 52 -7.27 -3.53 -19.97
C LEU A 52 -5.90 -4.21 -20.12
N LEU A 53 -5.80 -5.17 -21.05
CA LEU A 53 -4.56 -5.87 -21.36
C LEU A 53 -3.52 -4.89 -21.95
N GLU A 54 -3.90 -4.13 -22.98
CA GLU A 54 -3.03 -3.15 -23.66
C GLU A 54 -2.47 -2.09 -22.70
N LEU A 55 -3.28 -1.64 -21.73
CA LEU A 55 -2.86 -0.63 -20.77
C LEU A 55 -2.22 -1.19 -19.49
N ASP A 56 -2.09 -2.52 -19.38
CA ASP A 56 -1.66 -3.22 -18.15
C ASP A 56 -2.48 -2.72 -16.93
N LEU A 57 -3.80 -2.88 -17.02
CA LEU A 57 -4.75 -2.47 -16.00
C LEU A 57 -5.64 -3.65 -15.60
N GLN A 58 -5.94 -3.76 -14.31
CA GLN A 58 -6.98 -4.68 -13.85
C GLN A 58 -8.35 -3.99 -13.79
N PRO A 59 -9.46 -4.76 -13.84
CA PRO A 59 -10.76 -4.29 -13.39
C PRO A 59 -10.69 -3.77 -11.95
N ILE A 60 -11.53 -2.79 -11.62
CA ILE A 60 -11.52 -2.15 -10.30
C ILE A 60 -11.88 -3.17 -9.21
N SER A 61 -12.88 -4.02 -9.46
CA SER A 61 -13.23 -5.19 -8.63
C SER A 61 -12.02 -6.03 -8.23
N THR A 62 -11.33 -6.58 -9.23
CA THR A 62 -10.18 -7.46 -9.05
C THR A 62 -9.06 -6.75 -8.31
N ARG A 63 -8.81 -5.48 -8.67
CA ARG A 63 -7.76 -4.69 -8.04
C ARG A 63 -8.03 -4.41 -6.56
N LYS A 64 -9.28 -4.12 -6.20
CA LYS A 64 -9.71 -3.96 -4.80
C LYS A 64 -9.39 -5.21 -3.99
N THR A 65 -9.76 -6.39 -4.47
CA THR A 65 -9.45 -7.66 -3.80
C THR A 65 -7.95 -7.89 -3.70
N TRP A 66 -7.19 -7.64 -4.77
CA TRP A 66 -5.75 -7.81 -4.80
C TRP A 66 -5.02 -6.92 -3.79
N LEU A 67 -5.35 -5.62 -3.77
CA LEU A 67 -4.80 -4.66 -2.82
C LEU A 67 -5.13 -5.05 -1.37
N GLY A 68 -6.34 -5.55 -1.13
CA GLY A 68 -6.77 -6.02 0.20
C GLY A 68 -5.97 -7.24 0.65
N GLY A 69 -5.76 -8.21 -0.24
CA GLY A 69 -4.95 -9.41 0.06
C GLY A 69 -3.49 -9.04 0.34
N ARG A 70 -2.90 -8.17 -0.48
CA ARG A 70 -1.54 -7.66 -0.27
C ARG A 70 -1.41 -6.93 1.08
N TYR A 71 -2.43 -6.17 1.47
CA TYR A 71 -2.47 -5.49 2.76
C TYR A 71 -2.50 -6.47 3.93
N LEU A 72 -3.33 -7.53 3.86
CA LEU A 72 -3.39 -8.57 4.89
C LEU A 72 -2.04 -9.26 5.11
N ILE A 73 -1.37 -9.66 4.03
CA ILE A 73 -0.02 -10.28 4.07
C ILE A 73 1.00 -9.32 4.66
N ARG A 74 0.88 -8.01 4.39
CA ARG A 74 1.79 -7.01 4.95
C ARG A 74 1.59 -6.82 6.45
N ILE A 75 0.33 -6.72 6.90
CA ILE A 75 0.00 -6.58 8.32
C ILE A 75 0.49 -7.79 9.11
N GLU A 76 0.32 -8.99 8.57
CA GLU A 76 0.75 -10.21 9.23
C GLU A 76 2.21 -10.14 9.68
N LYS A 77 3.09 -9.52 8.89
CA LYS A 77 4.51 -9.32 9.22
C LYS A 77 4.76 -8.23 10.27
N GLN A 78 3.73 -7.51 10.71
CA GLN A 78 3.82 -6.34 11.60
C GLN A 78 2.83 -6.50 12.76
N PRO A 79 3.14 -7.33 13.77
CA PRO A 79 2.27 -7.55 14.93
C PRO A 79 2.01 -6.26 15.73
N ASN A 80 2.95 -5.32 15.72
CA ASN A 80 2.81 -4.01 16.37
C ASN A 80 1.86 -3.05 15.64
N HIS A 81 1.34 -3.42 14.45
CA HIS A 81 0.45 -2.55 13.68
C HIS A 81 -0.96 -2.52 14.31
N PRO A 82 -1.62 -1.36 14.45
CA PRO A 82 -2.92 -1.25 15.12
C PRO A 82 -4.04 -2.07 14.45
N MET A 83 -3.91 -2.34 13.14
CA MET A 83 -4.85 -3.19 12.39
C MET A 83 -4.54 -4.70 12.47
N PHE A 84 -3.48 -5.13 13.16
CA PHE A 84 -3.16 -6.56 13.31
C PHE A 84 -4.28 -7.31 14.04
N GLN A 85 -4.64 -6.87 15.25
CA GLN A 85 -5.68 -7.52 16.04
C GLN A 85 -7.06 -7.50 15.36
N PRO A 86 -7.52 -6.38 14.76
CA PRO A 86 -8.75 -6.38 13.96
C PRO A 86 -8.73 -7.35 12.78
N CYS A 87 -7.61 -7.47 12.05
CA CYS A 87 -7.51 -8.39 10.91
C CYS A 87 -7.47 -9.85 11.34
N TYR A 88 -6.78 -10.14 12.46
CA TYR A 88 -6.79 -11.45 13.11
C TYR A 88 -8.22 -11.86 13.48
N ASN A 89 -8.94 -10.97 14.19
CA ASN A 89 -10.32 -11.19 14.60
C ASN A 89 -11.26 -11.33 13.39
N LEU A 90 -11.11 -10.48 12.36
CA LEU A 90 -11.89 -10.53 11.12
C LEU A 90 -11.81 -11.91 10.43
N ARG A 91 -10.63 -12.55 10.49
CA ARG A 91 -10.37 -13.83 9.86
C ARG A 91 -10.90 -15.01 10.68
N ARG A 92 -10.67 -15.02 12.00
CA ARG A 92 -11.00 -16.14 12.89
C ARG A 92 -12.45 -16.08 13.39
N ASN A 93 -12.94 -14.89 13.70
CA ASN A 93 -14.25 -14.63 14.28
C ASN A 93 -15.08 -13.78 13.30
N PRO A 94 -15.61 -14.39 12.22
CA PRO A 94 -16.33 -13.64 11.19
C PRO A 94 -17.58 -12.99 11.78
N THR A 95 -17.59 -11.65 11.78
CA THR A 95 -18.74 -10.88 12.24
C THR A 95 -19.82 -10.81 11.16
N ASN A 96 -21.09 -10.76 11.56
CA ASN A 96 -22.18 -10.49 10.63
C ASN A 96 -22.36 -8.98 10.48
N TRP A 97 -21.88 -8.42 9.35
CA TRP A 97 -22.14 -7.02 9.01
C TRP A 97 -23.53 -6.86 8.41
N LYS A 98 -24.15 -5.71 8.69
CA LYS A 98 -25.34 -5.26 7.98
C LYS A 98 -25.07 -5.22 6.47
N PRO A 99 -26.08 -5.48 5.62
CA PRO A 99 -25.94 -5.24 4.19
C PRO A 99 -25.49 -3.80 3.98
N ASN A 100 -24.60 -3.61 3.02
CA ASN A 100 -24.00 -2.32 2.72
C ASN A 100 -23.08 -1.67 3.78
N ASN A 101 -22.68 -2.40 4.84
CA ASN A 101 -21.70 -1.92 5.84
C ASN A 101 -20.54 -2.90 6.05
N THR A 102 -20.22 -3.60 4.98
CA THR A 102 -19.31 -4.74 5.00
C THR A 102 -17.92 -4.26 4.56
N PRO A 103 -16.85 -4.53 5.34
CA PRO A 103 -15.53 -3.96 5.08
C PRO A 103 -14.91 -4.56 3.81
N ALA A 104 -14.12 -3.75 3.09
CA ALA A 104 -13.45 -4.18 1.86
C ALA A 104 -12.54 -5.41 2.08
N LEU A 105 -11.90 -5.48 3.25
CA LEU A 105 -11.02 -6.58 3.64
C LEU A 105 -11.76 -7.92 3.77
N LYS A 106 -13.07 -7.95 4.04
CA LYS A 106 -13.82 -9.21 4.17
C LYS A 106 -13.68 -10.08 2.91
N LEU A 107 -13.84 -9.46 1.74
CA LEU A 107 -13.72 -10.16 0.47
C LEU A 107 -12.29 -10.67 0.26
N ALA A 108 -11.30 -9.82 0.53
CA ALA A 108 -9.89 -10.21 0.44
C ALA A 108 -9.56 -11.39 1.36
N THR A 109 -10.01 -11.36 2.62
CA THR A 109 -9.84 -12.46 3.57
C THR A 109 -10.44 -13.76 3.04
N ALA A 110 -11.68 -13.71 2.51
CA ALA A 110 -12.32 -14.88 1.91
C ALA A 110 -11.49 -15.46 0.74
N HIS A 111 -10.94 -14.60 -0.14
CA HIS A 111 -10.06 -15.05 -1.22
C HIS A 111 -8.76 -15.66 -0.71
N THR A 112 -8.14 -15.11 0.34
CA THR A 112 -6.92 -15.70 0.91
C THR A 112 -7.17 -17.07 1.54
N ILE A 113 -8.32 -17.26 2.18
CA ILE A 113 -8.75 -18.55 2.74
C ILE A 113 -8.99 -19.55 1.60
N MET A 114 -9.71 -19.14 0.56
CA MET A 114 -9.96 -19.98 -0.63
C MET A 114 -8.65 -20.38 -1.32
N ALA A 115 -7.64 -19.51 -1.32
CA ALA A 115 -6.32 -19.80 -1.87
C ALA A 115 -5.45 -20.71 -0.97
N GLY A 116 -5.94 -21.12 0.22
CA GLY A 116 -5.18 -21.95 1.16
C GLY A 116 -4.07 -21.21 1.91
N LEU A 117 -4.08 -19.88 1.92
CA LEU A 117 -3.06 -19.07 2.61
C LEU A 117 -3.41 -18.94 4.10
N GLU A 118 -2.69 -19.66 4.97
CA GLU A 118 -2.82 -19.54 6.43
C GLU A 118 -2.07 -18.31 6.98
N LEU A 119 -2.74 -17.16 6.96
CA LEU A 119 -2.24 -15.91 7.52
C LEU A 119 -2.63 -15.74 8.99
N PHE A 120 -1.83 -14.97 9.73
CA PHE A 120 -2.01 -14.63 11.14
C PHE A 120 -1.96 -15.87 12.07
N ARG A 121 -0.85 -16.60 12.01
CA ARG A 121 -0.55 -17.67 12.98
C ARG A 121 -0.08 -17.05 14.30
N GLU A 122 -0.24 -17.78 15.40
CA GLU A 122 0.24 -17.34 16.71
C GLU A 122 1.78 -17.42 16.81
N ASP A 123 2.41 -18.27 16.00
CA ASP A 123 3.85 -18.53 16.00
C ASP A 123 4.70 -17.45 15.31
N PHE A 124 4.19 -16.23 15.14
CA PHE A 124 5.00 -15.16 14.56
C PHE A 124 6.09 -14.74 15.55
N ASN A 125 7.24 -15.40 15.40
CA ASN A 125 8.53 -14.89 15.84
C ASN A 125 8.56 -13.40 15.50
N ALA A 126 8.72 -12.59 16.55
CA ALA A 126 8.79 -11.15 16.49
C ALA A 126 9.51 -10.71 15.22
N GLN A 127 8.99 -9.66 14.56
CA GLN A 127 9.72 -8.96 13.50
C GLN A 127 11.20 -9.08 13.78
N ARG A 128 11.96 -9.60 12.82
CA ARG A 128 13.39 -9.34 12.82
C ARG A 128 13.50 -7.84 12.78
N ASN A 129 13.61 -7.23 13.96
CA ASN A 129 14.05 -5.87 14.17
C ASN A 129 15.55 -5.92 13.88
N GLU A 130 15.90 -6.38 12.67
CA GLU A 130 17.22 -6.17 12.15
C GLU A 130 17.35 -4.65 12.14
N PRO A 131 18.30 -4.12 12.94
CA PRO A 131 18.57 -2.69 12.92
C PRO A 131 18.77 -2.30 11.46
N PRO A 132 18.15 -1.21 10.98
CA PRO A 132 18.31 -0.86 9.58
C PRO A 132 19.81 -0.72 9.26
N PRO A 133 20.24 -0.98 8.02
CA PRO A 133 21.67 -1.08 7.68
C PRO A 133 22.46 0.20 8.00
N TRP A 134 21.80 1.37 8.02
CA TRP A 134 22.40 2.65 8.43
C TRP A 134 22.60 2.83 9.94
N SER A 135 22.08 1.90 10.76
CA SER A 135 22.27 1.89 12.22
C SER A 135 23.33 0.90 12.67
N GLU A 136 23.74 -0.03 11.82
CA GLU A 136 24.79 -1.01 12.12
C GLU A 136 26.21 -0.41 11.99
N ILE A 137 26.35 0.67 11.21
CA ILE A 137 27.64 1.32 10.98
C ILE A 137 27.52 2.78 11.44
N PRO A 138 28.30 3.24 12.44
CA PRO A 138 28.45 4.66 12.65
C PRO A 138 29.02 5.26 11.37
N ILE A 139 28.30 6.19 10.72
CA ILE A 139 28.85 6.95 9.61
C ILE A 139 30.03 7.74 10.18
N ILE A 140 31.26 7.26 9.95
CA ILE A 140 32.47 7.97 10.36
C ILE A 140 32.61 9.15 9.41
N ILE A 141 32.36 10.33 9.97
CA ILE A 141 32.37 11.60 9.25
C ILE A 141 33.80 12.15 9.25
N ASP A 142 34.74 11.48 8.57
CA ASP A 142 36.16 11.91 8.55
C ASP A 142 36.41 13.19 7.74
N TYR A 143 35.40 13.73 7.05
CA TYR A 143 35.55 14.97 6.28
C TYR A 143 35.67 16.23 7.16
N LEU A 144 35.36 16.14 8.46
CA LEU A 144 35.52 17.27 9.39
C LEU A 144 36.76 17.04 10.26
N HIS A 145 37.79 17.86 10.04
CA HIS A 145 39.00 17.90 10.87
C HIS A 145 38.77 18.46 12.30
N ILE A 146 37.52 18.68 12.70
CA ILE A 146 37.16 19.26 14.00
C ILE A 146 35.85 18.68 14.53
N SER A 147 35.79 18.40 15.84
CA SER A 147 34.58 17.90 16.48
C SER A 147 33.49 18.99 16.58
N LYS A 148 32.21 18.59 16.64
CA LYS A 148 31.10 19.55 16.81
C LYS A 148 31.25 20.43 18.05
N ARG A 149 31.74 19.88 19.16
CA ARG A 149 31.93 20.61 20.42
C ARG A 149 33.03 21.67 20.29
N ASP A 150 34.12 21.32 19.61
CA ASP A 150 35.25 22.23 19.40
C ASP A 150 34.92 23.32 18.37
N ALA A 151 34.10 23.01 17.37
CA ALA A 151 33.62 24.00 16.42
C ALA A 151 32.69 25.03 17.07
N GLN A 152 31.90 24.61 18.07
CA GLN A 152 31.04 25.50 18.85
C GLN A 152 31.82 26.38 19.83
N SER A 153 32.90 25.87 20.43
CA SER A 153 33.75 26.65 21.33
C SER A 153 34.64 27.65 20.59
N ASN A 154 35.08 27.32 19.37
CA ASN A 154 35.92 28.20 18.56
C ASN A 154 35.39 28.33 17.11
N GLN A 155 34.43 29.22 16.96
CA GLN A 155 33.76 29.48 15.68
C GLN A 155 34.71 30.04 14.61
N THR A 156 35.75 30.78 15.00
CA THR A 156 36.75 31.36 14.09
C THR A 156 37.62 30.27 13.46
N ARG A 157 38.12 29.33 14.27
CA ARG A 157 38.89 28.18 13.80
C ARG A 157 38.05 27.26 12.91
N ALA A 158 36.78 27.05 13.26
CA ALA A 158 35.87 26.26 12.45
C ALA A 158 35.63 26.91 11.07
N ARG A 159 35.46 28.23 11.01
CA ARG A 159 35.30 28.98 9.76
C ARG A 159 36.54 28.88 8.88
N ALA A 160 37.73 29.02 9.44
CA ALA A 160 39.00 28.96 8.70
C ALA A 160 39.19 27.64 7.93
N LEU A 161 38.66 26.52 8.43
CA LEU A 161 38.74 25.21 7.76
C LEU A 161 37.94 25.09 6.46
N PHE A 162 37.04 26.04 6.16
CA PHE A 162 36.21 26.03 4.95
C PHE A 162 36.56 27.17 3.96
N TYR A 163 37.56 27.99 4.28
CA TYR A 163 38.09 29.04 3.41
C TYR A 163 39.50 28.65 2.95
N GLU A 164 39.57 27.73 1.98
CA GLU A 164 40.70 27.65 1.03
C GLU A 164 40.28 28.28 -0.30
#